data_AF-A0A925ZQ68-F1
#
_entry.id   AF-A0A925ZQ68-F1
#
_cell.length_a   1.000
_cell.length_b   1.000
_cell.length_c   1.000
_cell.angle_alpha   90.00
_cell.angle_beta   90.00
_cell.angle_gamma   90.00
#
_symmetry.space_group_name_H-M   'P 1'
#
loop_
_entity.id
_entity.type
_entity.pdbx_description
1 polymer ?
#
loop_
_entity_poly.entity_id
_entity_poly.type
_entity_poly.pdbx_seq_one_letter_code
_entity_poly.pdbx_strand_id
1 'polypeptide(L)' 'MDPLRADDIARARAASPAQKLMQALEMMGTGFELKRASLRTRFPLATEEEIADMFSKWLAYDE' A
#
# COMPACT_ATOMS: atom_id res chain seq x y z
N MET A 1 24.76 -7.16 -14.81
CA MET A 1 23.28 -7.10 -14.85
C MET A 1 22.79 -8.37 -14.17
N ASP A 2 21.99 -8.23 -13.11
CA ASP A 2 21.41 -9.37 -12.39
C ASP A 2 20.34 -10.02 -13.29
N PRO A 3 20.51 -11.29 -13.74
CA PRO A 3 19.58 -11.95 -14.65
C PRO A 3 18.15 -12.03 -14.09
N LEU A 4 18.01 -12.17 -12.77
CA LEU A 4 16.71 -12.24 -12.10
C LEU A 4 15.93 -10.92 -12.27
N ARG A 5 16.62 -9.78 -12.19
CA ARG A 5 15.99 -8.46 -12.38
C ARG A 5 15.56 -8.21 -13.83
N ALA A 6 16.24 -8.79 -14.81
CA ALA A 6 15.89 -8.60 -16.22
C ALA A 6 14.59 -9.33 -16.59
N ASP A 7 14.40 -10.54 -16.06
CA ASP A 7 13.19 -11.34 -16.27
C ASP A 7 11.96 -10.73 -15.58
N ASP A 8 12.12 -10.17 -14.37
CA ASP A 8 11.03 -9.51 -13.66
C ASP A 8 10.54 -8.26 -14.43
N ILE A 9 11.46 -7.51 -15.03
CA ILE A 9 11.13 -6.35 -15.87
C ILE A 9 10.40 -6.78 -17.14
N ALA A 10 10.87 -7.84 -17.81
CA ALA A 10 10.22 -8.37 -19.01
C ALA A 10 8.78 -8.85 -18.72
N ARG A 11 8.60 -9.54 -17.59
CA ARG A 11 7.30 -10.03 -17.12
C ARG A 11 6.34 -8.90 -16.75
N ALA A 12 6.83 -7.87 -16.06
CA ALA A 12 6.05 -6.67 -15.75
C ALA A 12 5.62 -5.91 -17.01
N ARG A 13 6.47 -5.87 -18.04
CA ARG A 13 6.13 -5.26 -19.34
C ARG A 13 5.07 -6.06 -20.10
N ALA A 14 5.14 -7.38 -20.04
CA ALA A 14 4.18 -8.30 -20.68
C ALA A 14 2.83 -8.41 -19.94
N ALA A 15 2.75 -7.95 -18.69
CA ALA A 15 1.51 -7.98 -17.92
C ALA A 15 0.41 -7.14 -18.58
N SER A 16 -0.79 -7.71 -18.65
CA SER A 16 -1.97 -7.03 -19.17
C SER A 16 -2.34 -5.83 -18.29
N PRO A 17 -3.09 -4.84 -18.84
CA PRO A 17 -3.59 -3.73 -18.03
C PRO A 17 -4.37 -4.20 -16.80
N ALA A 18 -5.18 -5.26 -16.91
CA ALA A 18 -5.93 -5.83 -15.79
C ALA A 18 -5.00 -6.41 -14.71
N GLN A 19 -3.92 -7.09 -15.09
CA GLN A 19 -2.93 -7.62 -14.14
C GLN A 19 -2.19 -6.49 -13.41
N LYS A 20 -1.84 -5.42 -14.14
CA LYS A 20 -1.22 -4.24 -13.53
C LYS A 20 -2.16 -3.53 -12.55
N LEU A 21 -3.45 -3.45 -12.89
CA LEU A 21 -4.47 -2.90 -11.99
C LEU A 21 -4.59 -3.73 -10.70
N MET A 22 -4.67 -5.06 -10.82
CA MET A 22 -4.73 -5.94 -9.64
C MET A 22 -3.50 -5.76 -8.75
N GLN A 23 -2.30 -5.75 -9.33
CA GLN A 23 -1.07 -5.51 -8.58
C GLN A 23 -1.06 -4.13 -7.89
N ALA A 24 -1.55 -3.08 -8.56
CA ALA A 24 -1.65 -1.75 -7.97
C ALA A 24 -2.61 -1.73 -6.78
N LEU A 25 -3.77 -2.41 -6.89
CA LEU A 25 -4.73 -2.53 -5.79
C LEU A 25 -4.17 -3.32 -4.60
N GLU A 26 -3.44 -4.41 -4.86
CA GLU A 26 -2.74 -5.18 -3.83
C GLU A 26 -1.68 -4.33 -3.10
N MET A 27 -0.91 -3.54 -3.84
CA MET A 27 0.07 -2.60 -3.27
C MET A 27 -0.61 -1.52 -2.43
N MET A 28 -1.72 -0.95 -2.89
CA MET A 28 -2.50 0.03 -2.11
C MET A 28 -3.00 -0.59 -0.81
N GLY A 29 -3.58 -1.80 -0.85
CA GLY A 29 -4.03 -2.51 0.35
C GLY A 29 -2.91 -2.74 1.35
N THR A 30 -1.72 -3.12 0.87
CA THR A 30 -0.52 -3.27 1.72
C THR A 30 -0.12 -1.93 2.37
N GLY A 31 -0.16 -0.84 1.59
CA GLY A 31 0.13 0.50 2.08
C GLY A 31 -0.86 0.96 3.17
N PHE A 32 -2.14 0.63 3.03
CA PHE A 32 -3.17 0.95 4.02
C PHE A 32 -2.92 0.23 5.35
N GLU A 33 -2.59 -1.06 5.31
CA GLU A 33 -2.29 -1.83 6.52
C GLU A 33 -1.01 -1.32 7.20
N LEU A 34 0.02 -0.99 6.42
CA LEU A 34 1.25 -0.38 6.95
C LEU A 34 0.97 0.96 7.63
N LYS A 35 0.13 1.81 7.04
CA LYS A 35 -0.25 3.09 7.64
C LYS A 35 -1.01 2.89 8.95
N ARG A 36 -1.97 1.98 9.00
CA ARG A 36 -2.69 1.63 10.24
C ARG A 36 -1.75 1.13 11.33
N ALA A 37 -0.82 0.24 10.99
CA ALA A 37 0.19 -0.23 11.93
C ALA A 37 1.05 0.92 12.46
N SER A 38 1.50 1.82 11.57
CA SER A 38 2.24 3.03 11.96
C SER A 38 1.47 3.92 12.91
N LEU A 39 0.16 4.12 12.70
CA LEU A 39 -0.69 4.90 13.61
C LEU A 39 -0.79 4.24 14.99
N ARG A 40 -1.00 2.91 15.06
CA ARG A 40 -1.02 2.18 16.34
C ARG A 40 0.30 2.29 17.09
N THR A 41 1.43 2.19 16.39
CA THR A 41 2.76 2.37 17.00
C THR A 41 2.98 3.80 17.50
N ARG A 42 2.51 4.81 16.75
CA ARG A 42 2.67 6.22 17.12
C ARG A 42 1.75 6.65 18.26
N PHE A 43 0.57 6.07 18.36
CA PHE A 43 -0.46 6.39 19.35
C PHE A 43 -0.90 5.13 20.11
N PRO A 44 -0.06 4.60 21.01
CA PRO A 44 -0.31 3.30 21.66
C PRO A 44 -1.49 3.29 22.63
N LEU A 45 -1.98 4.47 23.03
CA LEU A 45 -3.14 4.62 23.91
C LEU A 45 -4.43 4.99 23.16
N ALA A 46 -4.33 5.23 21.84
CA ALA A 46 -5.50 5.52 21.04
C ALA A 46 -6.37 4.26 20.92
N THR A 47 -7.67 4.48 20.99
CA THR A 47 -8.67 3.47 20.69
C THR A 47 -8.69 3.14 19.20
N GLU A 48 -9.26 1.99 18.84
CA GLU A 48 -9.40 1.61 17.43
C GLU A 48 -10.26 2.60 16.62
N GLU A 49 -11.24 3.24 17.26
CA GLU A 49 -12.07 4.28 16.63
C GLU A 49 -11.26 5.53 16.30
N GLU A 50 -10.38 5.96 17.21
CA GLU A 50 -9.48 7.10 16.98
C GLU A 50 -8.43 6.79 15.89
N ILE A 51 -7.91 5.55 15.86
CA ILE A 51 -7.03 5.10 14.77
C ILE A 51 -7.76 5.14 13.43
N ALA A 52 -9.01 4.68 13.37
CA ALA A 52 -9.82 4.68 12.16
C ALA A 52 -10.14 6.11 11.67
N ASP A 53 -10.45 7.04 12.57
CA ASP A 53 -10.65 8.45 12.24
C ASP A 53 -9.36 9.10 11.68
N MET A 54 -8.21 8.91 12.36
CA MET A 54 -6.92 9.41 11.87
C MET A 54 -6.53 8.81 10.51
N PHE A 55 -6.80 7.52 10.31
CA PHE A 55 -6.57 6.86 9.03
C PHE A 55 -7.46 7.44 7.94
N SER A 56 -8.74 7.69 8.23
CA SER A 56 -9.69 8.30 7.29
C SER A 56 -9.29 9.73 6.91
N LYS A 57 -8.86 10.53 7.89
CA LYS A 57 -8.31 11.87 7.66
C LYS A 57 -7.07 11.86 6.77
N TRP A 58 -6.19 10.88 6.97
CA TRP A 58 -5.01 10.70 6.13
C TRP A 58 -5.38 10.29 4.70
N LEU A 59 -6.37 9.41 4.50
CA LEU A 59 -6.85 9.04 3.16
C LEU A 59 -7.50 10.20 2.41
N ALA A 60 -8.17 11.10 3.12
CA ALA A 60 -8.81 12.27 2.55
C ALA A 60 -7.83 13.43 2.27
N TYR A 61 -6.56 13.30 2.68
CA TYR A 61 -5.54 14.32 2.45
C TYR A 61 -4.96 14.18 1.05
N ASP A 62 -5.28 15.14 0.17
CA ASP A 62 -4.91 15.18 -1.25
C ASP A 62 -3.94 16.34 -1.52
N GLU A 63 -2.77 16.33 -0.86
CA GLU A 63 -1.63 17.21 -1.18
C GLU A 63 -0.49 16.46 -1.88
#